data_AF-A0A535DXE6-F1
#
_entry.id   AF-A0A535DXE6-F1
#
_cell.length_a   1.000
_cell.length_b   1.000
_cell.length_c   1.000
_cell.angle_alpha   90.00
_cell.angle_beta   90.00
_cell.angle_gamma   90.00
#
_symmetry.space_group_name_H-M   'P 1'
#
loop_
_entity.id
_entity.type
_entity.pdbx_description
1 polymer ?
#
loop_
_entity_poly.entity_id
_entity_poly.type
_entity_poly.pdbx_seq_one_letter_code
_entity_poly.pdbx_strand_id
1 'polypeptide(L)'
;MASSVHERMKETAALGTEIPETGWAYQDGVFKRLADAHVSLATHALNYGTGVFEGIRAYWNATQEQLYVFRLREHFERMRDNCRLLRI
;
A
#
# COMPACT_ATOMS: atom_id res chain seq x y z
N MET A 1 30.67 10.28 -5.12
CA MET A 1 30.68 9.44 -6.34
C MET A 1 29.24 9.11 -6.67
N ALA A 2 28.72 9.59 -7.80
CA ALA A 2 27.31 9.42 -8.15
C ALA A 2 27.06 7.99 -8.63
N SER A 3 26.43 7.16 -7.78
CA SER A 3 25.88 5.87 -8.21
C SER A 3 24.98 6.08 -9.43
N SER A 4 25.15 5.26 -10.45
CA SER A 4 24.38 5.40 -11.70
C SER A 4 22.90 5.08 -11.44
N VAL A 5 21.98 5.67 -12.22
CA VAL A 5 20.53 5.33 -12.15
C VAL A 5 20.33 3.82 -12.26
N HIS A 6 21.18 3.15 -13.06
CA HIS A 6 21.16 1.71 -13.28
C HIS A 6 21.51 0.89 -12.03
N GLU A 7 22.42 1.36 -11.19
CA GLU A 7 22.74 0.73 -9.90
C GLU A 7 21.59 0.87 -8.91
N ARG A 8 20.99 2.06 -8.81
CA ARG A 8 19.80 2.27 -7.98
C ARG A 8 18.66 1.34 -8.38
N MET A 9 18.42 1.14 -9.68
CA MET A 9 17.36 0.24 -10.15
C MET A 9 17.58 -1.24 -9.78
N LYS A 10 18.83 -1.70 -9.64
CA LYS A 10 19.11 -3.07 -9.16
C LYS A 10 18.80 -3.25 -7.68
N GLU A 11 19.00 -2.21 -6.88
CA GLU A 11 18.66 -2.19 -5.45
C GLU A 11 17.13 -2.07 -5.25
N THR A 12 16.45 -1.28 -6.10
CA THR A 12 14.98 -1.15 -6.11
C THR A 12 14.27 -2.39 -6.65
N ALA A 13 14.95 -3.27 -7.41
CA ALA A 13 14.33 -4.48 -7.97
C ALA A 13 13.78 -5.44 -6.89
N ALA A 14 14.25 -5.34 -5.65
CA ALA A 14 13.70 -6.09 -4.51
C ALA A 14 12.38 -5.50 -3.96
N LEU A 15 12.00 -4.27 -4.31
CA LEU A 15 10.79 -3.59 -3.79
C LEU A 15 9.49 -3.95 -4.54
N GLY A 16 9.51 -5.04 -5.33
CA GLY A 16 8.36 -5.55 -6.07
C GLY A 16 8.23 -7.07 -6.05
N THR A 17 9.05 -7.76 -5.24
CA THR A 17 8.85 -9.18 -4.96
C THR A 17 7.62 -9.32 -4.07
N GLU A 18 6.84 -10.38 -4.32
CA GLU A 18 5.56 -10.70 -3.69
C GLU A 18 5.47 -10.28 -2.21
N ILE A 19 4.32 -9.75 -1.78
CA ILE A 19 4.10 -9.43 -0.37
C ILE A 19 4.16 -10.76 0.39
N PRO A 20 5.16 -10.98 1.26
CA PRO A 20 5.34 -12.27 1.91
C PRO A 20 4.16 -12.55 2.85
N GLU A 21 3.74 -13.81 2.97
CA GLU A 21 2.66 -14.19 3.90
C GLU A 21 3.00 -13.84 5.37
N THR A 22 4.29 -13.77 5.68
CA THR A 22 4.81 -13.30 6.98
C THR A 22 4.67 -11.79 7.19
N GLY A 23 4.21 -11.06 6.17
CA GLY A 23 3.95 -9.62 6.22
C GLY A 23 2.89 -9.24 7.26
N TRP A 24 2.69 -7.93 7.40
CA TRP A 24 1.70 -7.36 8.29
C TRP A 24 0.57 -6.74 7.47
N ALA A 25 -0.66 -6.88 7.97
CA ALA A 25 -1.83 -6.20 7.46
C ALA A 25 -2.50 -5.42 8.59
N TYR A 26 -3.14 -4.31 8.24
CA TYR A 26 -4.04 -3.58 9.14
C TYR A 26 -5.47 -3.79 8.68
N GLN A 27 -6.30 -4.39 9.53
CA GLN A 27 -7.69 -4.73 9.21
C GLN A 27 -8.54 -4.52 10.46
N ASP A 28 -9.67 -3.80 10.33
CA ASP A 28 -10.66 -3.57 11.40
C ASP A 28 -10.06 -3.03 12.71
N GLY A 29 -9.15 -2.06 12.59
CA GLY A 29 -8.56 -1.39 13.76
C GLY A 29 -7.34 -2.08 14.35
N VAL A 30 -6.93 -3.24 13.83
CA VAL A 30 -5.84 -4.04 14.39
C VAL A 30 -4.79 -4.44 13.37
N PHE A 31 -3.53 -4.47 13.81
CA PHE A 31 -2.43 -5.08 13.05
C PHE A 31 -2.43 -6.60 13.29
N LYS A 32 -2.38 -7.39 12.21
CA LYS A 32 -2.30 -8.85 12.23
C LYS A 32 -1.35 -9.35 11.14
N ARG A 33 -0.98 -10.63 11.18
CA ARG A 33 -0.20 -11.22 10.07
C ARG A 33 -1.04 -11.22 8.80
N LEU A 34 -0.40 -11.02 7.65
CA LEU A 34 -1.07 -10.99 6.37
C LEU A 34 -1.84 -12.30 6.12
N ALA A 35 -1.26 -13.44 6.52
CA ALA A 35 -1.90 -14.74 6.46
C ALA A 35 -3.24 -14.83 7.23
N ASP A 36 -3.44 -13.99 8.26
CA ASP A 36 -4.67 -13.96 9.08
C ASP A 36 -5.68 -12.89 8.61
N ALA A 37 -5.32 -12.08 7.62
CA ALA A 37 -6.15 -11.00 7.10
C ALA A 37 -7.06 -11.52 5.98
N HIS A 38 -8.22 -12.05 6.35
CA HIS A 38 -9.16 -12.67 5.42
C HIS A 38 -10.32 -11.75 5.05
N VAL A 39 -10.82 -11.91 3.82
CA VAL A 39 -12.09 -11.36 3.35
C VAL A 39 -12.92 -12.49 2.73
N SER A 40 -14.25 -12.40 2.85
CA SER A 40 -15.13 -13.39 2.22
C SER A 40 -15.07 -13.27 0.70
N LEU A 41 -15.01 -14.40 0.00
CA LEU A 41 -15.16 -14.44 -1.46
C LEU A 41 -16.51 -13.85 -1.91
N ALA A 42 -17.54 -13.93 -1.07
CA ALA A 42 -18.85 -13.38 -1.34
C ALA A 42 -18.94 -11.85 -1.14
N THR A 43 -17.85 -11.18 -0.74
CA THR A 43 -17.86 -9.73 -0.50
C THR A 43 -18.22 -8.96 -1.77
N HIS A 44 -19.03 -7.92 -1.62
CA HIS A 44 -19.43 -7.04 -2.71
C HIS A 44 -18.23 -6.40 -3.42
N ALA A 45 -17.14 -6.15 -2.69
CA ALA A 45 -15.93 -5.57 -3.25
C ALA A 45 -15.29 -6.49 -4.31
N LEU A 46 -15.34 -7.82 -4.13
CA LEU A 46 -14.82 -8.80 -5.08
C LEU A 46 -15.84 -9.18 -6.13
N ASN A 47 -17.08 -9.52 -5.73
CA ASN A 47 -18.11 -9.99 -6.65
C ASN A 47 -18.56 -8.94 -7.67
N TYR A 48 -18.62 -7.67 -7.25
CA TYR A 48 -19.14 -6.57 -8.06
C TYR A 48 -18.13 -5.46 -8.30
N GLY A 49 -16.89 -5.62 -7.85
CA GLY A 49 -15.83 -4.61 -8.04
C GLY A 49 -16.11 -3.28 -7.34
N THR A 50 -16.89 -3.29 -6.26
CA THR A 50 -17.34 -2.06 -5.56
C THR A 50 -16.36 -1.56 -4.50
N GLY A 51 -15.16 -2.14 -4.42
CA GLY A 51 -14.13 -1.71 -3.48
C GLY A 51 -13.48 -0.39 -3.89
N VAL A 52 -13.22 0.49 -2.92
CA VAL A 52 -12.37 1.67 -3.08
C VAL A 52 -11.00 1.37 -2.50
N PHE A 53 -9.93 1.66 -3.24
CA PHE A 53 -8.55 1.47 -2.79
C PHE A 53 -7.65 2.64 -3.19
N GLU A 54 -6.50 2.74 -2.53
CA GLU A 54 -5.46 3.72 -2.83
C GLU A 54 -4.10 3.03 -2.87
N GLY A 55 -3.26 3.46 -3.82
CA GLY A 55 -1.86 3.06 -3.87
C GLY A 55 -0.98 4.12 -3.23
N ILE A 56 -0.57 3.93 -1.99
CA ILE A 56 0.27 4.88 -1.24
C ILE A 56 1.71 4.39 -1.21
N ARG A 57 2.66 5.24 -1.58
CA ARG A 57 4.10 4.93 -1.52
C ARG A 57 4.78 5.68 -0.39
N ALA A 58 5.74 5.01 0.22
CA ALA A 58 6.69 5.61 1.12
C ALA A 58 8.11 5.36 0.60
N TYR A 59 8.98 6.35 0.77
CA TYR A 59 10.35 6.32 0.28
C TYR A 59 11.30 6.36 1.47
N TRP A 60 12.21 5.40 1.52
CA TRP A 60 13.26 5.34 2.53
C TRP A 60 14.39 6.30 2.16
N ASN A 61 14.73 7.21 3.08
CA ASN A 61 15.93 8.03 3.00
C ASN A 61 17.00 7.43 3.90
N ALA A 62 18.00 6.77 3.30
CA ALA A 62 19.06 6.09 4.03
C ALA A 62 19.93 7.06 4.86
N THR A 63 20.19 8.28 4.38
CA THR A 63 21.03 9.25 5.10
C THR A 63 20.35 9.80 6.35
N GLN A 64 19.02 9.91 6.31
CA GLN A 64 18.22 10.45 7.42
C GLN A 64 17.59 9.34 8.28
N GLU A 65 17.82 8.07 7.92
CA GLU A 65 17.17 6.90 8.53
C GLU A 65 15.65 7.08 8.70
N GLN A 66 15.02 7.68 7.69
CA GLN A 66 13.63 8.11 7.78
C GLN A 66 12.81 7.64 6.59
N LEU A 67 11.60 7.17 6.88
CA LEU A 67 10.60 6.81 5.89
C LEU A 67 9.68 8.02 5.64
N TYR A 68 9.55 8.44 4.38
CA TYR A 68 8.70 9.56 3.98
C TYR A 68 7.53 9.07 3.14
N VAL A 69 6.31 9.27 3.64
CA VAL A 69 5.09 8.94 2.90
C VAL A 69 4.74 10.08 1.94
N PHE A 70 4.59 9.78 0.66
CA PHE A 70 4.34 10.80 -0.35
C PHE A 70 2.85 11.14 -0.44
N ARG A 71 2.50 12.41 -0.21
CA ARG A 71 1.15 12.98 -0.43
C ARG A 71 0.01 12.23 0.29
N LEU A 72 0.28 11.80 1.53
CA LEU A 72 -0.65 10.97 2.31
C LEU A 72 -2.04 11.58 2.43
N ARG A 73 -2.11 12.89 2.73
CA ARG A 73 -3.38 13.61 2.89
C ARG A 73 -4.22 13.52 1.62
N GLU A 74 -3.63 13.77 0.46
CA GLU A 74 -4.35 13.80 -0.81
C GLU A 74 -4.83 12.40 -1.23
N HIS A 75 -4.09 11.34 -0.90
CA HIS A 75 -4.57 9.97 -1.07
C HIS A 75 -5.84 9.71 -0.25
N PHE A 76 -5.87 10.11 1.02
CA PHE A 76 -7.05 9.93 1.88
C PHE A 76 -8.23 10.81 1.47
N GLU A 77 -7.98 12.04 1.01
CA GLU A 77 -9.03 12.93 0.49
C GLU A 77 -9.67 12.33 -0.75
N ARG A 78 -8.88 11.82 -1.71
CA ARG A 78 -9.37 11.12 -2.89
C ARG A 78 -10.13 9.85 -2.54
N MET A 79 -9.62 9.04 -1.61
CA MET A 79 -10.32 7.83 -1.14
C MET A 79 -11.71 8.15 -0.61
N ARG A 80 -11.83 9.17 0.26
CA ARG A 80 -13.11 9.63 0.80
C ARG A 80 -14.06 10.09 -0.31
N ASP A 81 -13.57 10.84 -1.29
CA ASP A 81 -14.39 11.34 -2.39
C ASP A 81 -14.85 10.19 -3.32
N ASN A 82 -14.03 9.16 -3.51
CA ASN A 82 -14.40 7.93 -4.21
C ASN A 82 -15.45 7.11 -3.45
N CYS A 83 -15.36 7.01 -2.11
CA CYS A 83 -16.41 6.37 -1.30
C CYS A 83 -17.75 7.08 -1.48
N ARG A 84 -17.76 8.43 -1.49
CA ARG A 84 -18.98 9.22 -1.76
C ARG A 84 -19.58 8.94 -3.14
N LEU A 85 -18.75 8.78 -4.16
CA LEU A 85 -19.20 8.44 -5.52
C LEU A 85 -19.93 7.09 -5.56
N LEU A 86 -19.41 6.09 -4.84
CA LEU A 86 -20.00 4.76 -4.73
C LEU A 86 -21.09 4.64 -3.65
N ARG A 87 -21.36 5.72 -2.91
CA ARG A 87 -22.33 5.78 -1.79
C ARG A 87 -22.03 4.79 -0.65
N ILE A 88 -20.74 4.67 -0.29
CA ILE A 88 -20.23 3.89 0.85
C ILE A 88 -19.85 4.84 1.99
#